data_AF-A0A938Z5C7-F1
#
_entry.id   AF-A0A938Z5C7-F1
#
_cell.length_a   1.000
_cell.length_b   1.000
_cell.length_c   1.000
_cell.angle_alpha   90.00
_cell.angle_beta   90.00
_cell.angle_gamma   90.00
#
_symmetry.space_group_name_H-M   'P 1'
#
loop_
_entity.id
_entity.type
_entity.pdbx_description
1 polymer ?
#
loop_
_entity_poly.entity_id
_entity_poly.type
_entity_poly.pdbx_seq_one_letter_code
_entity_poly.pdbx_strand_id
1 'polypeptide(L)'
;MAYTFEQSYYFRPYRGNSSFWLNRYGNGSIASHQKATLYTAAGSADQRLKVHKVSGGCQLLSDLNNAYGLNIYGTKAGSVCDFYPVSGNFNDALIDLLTVDAANNLYRIKMINHNLYLTPASNSSGAALTWENASNADNQIWQLCASQSSGGGSTGGSTTITMPVNANQNYSGNSSWIINYGCAVCCGVDLASWKKNKSYTISDFANYYDEANGYYWTGPDNFSCSDAISLASLNEAQTIEKIRSYVKNHIPVACHAVGSGSRQHWFVAYELTGESGGTWATAGIKVLDPYNSNSGSTEGRRVTILEAMQTSHVTLGVDRIRIPN
;
A
#
# COMPACT_ATOMS: atom_id res chain seq x y z
N MET A 1 3.88 -11.27 4.68
CA MET A 1 4.16 -12.50 3.91
C MET A 1 5.66 -12.58 3.70
N ALA A 2 6.26 -13.74 3.97
CA ALA A 2 7.67 -14.01 3.64
C ALA A 2 7.79 -14.53 2.20
N TYR A 3 8.94 -14.35 1.54
CA TYR A 3 9.19 -14.99 0.25
C TYR A 3 9.29 -16.50 0.42
N THR A 4 9.07 -17.24 -0.66
CA THR A 4 9.30 -18.67 -0.73
C THR A 4 10.38 -18.98 -1.76
N PHE A 5 11.19 -19.98 -1.45
CA PHE A 5 12.18 -20.46 -2.41
C PHE A 5 11.51 -21.09 -3.63
N GLU A 6 12.25 -21.08 -4.72
CA GLU A 6 11.86 -21.57 -6.04
C GLU A 6 10.72 -20.79 -6.72
N GLN A 7 10.29 -19.67 -6.13
CA GLN A 7 9.30 -18.78 -6.74
C GLN A 7 9.94 -17.54 -7.36
N SER A 8 9.30 -17.04 -8.42
CA SER A 8 9.71 -15.82 -9.10
C SER A 8 8.96 -14.59 -8.58
N TYR A 9 9.71 -13.50 -8.45
CA TYR A 9 9.22 -12.22 -7.95
C TYR A 9 9.71 -11.08 -8.82
N TYR A 10 9.00 -9.96 -8.73
CA TYR A 10 9.45 -8.65 -9.16
C TYR A 10 10.06 -7.91 -7.96
N PHE A 11 11.12 -7.16 -8.19
CA PHE A 11 11.88 -6.50 -7.14
C PHE A 11 11.73 -4.99 -7.29
N ARG A 12 11.12 -4.35 -6.29
CA ARG A 12 10.78 -2.93 -6.28
C ARG A 12 11.60 -2.20 -5.21
N PRO A 13 12.30 -1.10 -5.52
CA PRO A 13 12.89 -0.26 -4.50
C PRO A 13 11.80 0.28 -3.57
N TYR A 14 11.99 0.15 -2.25
CA TYR A 14 11.03 0.65 -1.26
C TYR A 14 11.04 2.18 -1.17
N ARG A 15 12.20 2.80 -1.38
CA ARG A 15 12.39 4.27 -1.35
C ARG A 15 11.31 4.99 -2.16
N GLY A 16 10.52 5.82 -1.47
CA GLY A 16 9.54 6.73 -2.09
C GLY A 16 8.38 6.02 -2.80
N ASN A 17 8.05 4.77 -2.44
CA ASN A 17 7.03 3.97 -3.13
C ASN A 17 7.27 3.90 -4.65
N SER A 18 8.47 3.49 -5.05
CA SER A 18 8.90 3.45 -6.45
C SER A 18 7.86 2.79 -7.36
N SER A 19 7.64 3.37 -8.54
CA SER A 19 6.89 2.79 -9.65
C SER A 19 7.79 2.01 -10.62
N PHE A 20 9.08 1.88 -10.29
CA PHE A 20 10.08 1.17 -11.08
C PHE A 20 10.46 -0.18 -10.47
N TRP A 21 10.98 -1.06 -11.32
CA TRP A 21 11.29 -2.45 -11.00
C TRP A 21 12.68 -2.78 -11.50
N LEU A 22 13.36 -3.67 -10.78
CA LEU A 22 14.57 -4.31 -11.29
C LEU A 22 14.27 -4.94 -12.64
N ASN A 23 15.15 -4.68 -13.59
CA ASN A 23 15.00 -5.03 -14.98
C ASN A 23 16.35 -5.42 -15.58
N ARG A 24 16.35 -6.42 -16.45
CA ARG A 24 17.48 -6.66 -17.37
C ARG A 24 17.51 -5.57 -18.44
N TYR A 25 18.63 -4.87 -18.59
CA TYR A 25 18.81 -3.88 -19.65
C TYR A 25 18.98 -4.53 -21.04
N GLY A 26 18.17 -4.09 -22.00
CA GLY A 26 18.17 -4.59 -23.38
C GLY A 26 16.91 -5.39 -23.71
N ASN A 27 16.92 -6.07 -24.86
CA ASN A 27 15.80 -6.84 -25.39
C ASN A 27 16.30 -8.22 -25.88
N GLY A 28 15.36 -9.16 -26.11
CA GLY A 28 15.65 -10.48 -26.70
C GLY A 28 16.18 -11.49 -25.68
N SER A 29 17.00 -12.44 -26.09
CA SER A 29 17.60 -13.41 -25.17
C SER A 29 18.53 -12.74 -24.16
N ILE A 30 18.63 -13.31 -22.96
CA ILE A 30 19.60 -12.87 -21.97
C ILE A 30 21.03 -13.29 -22.36
N ALA A 31 22.00 -12.43 -22.10
CA ALA A 31 23.41 -12.65 -22.40
C ALA A 31 24.30 -12.20 -21.24
N SER A 32 25.52 -12.72 -21.19
CA SER A 32 26.50 -12.38 -20.15
C SER A 32 26.78 -10.88 -20.09
N HIS A 33 26.92 -10.36 -18.88
CA HIS A 33 27.22 -8.96 -18.57
C HIS A 33 26.17 -7.96 -19.02
N GLN A 34 24.92 -8.41 -19.23
CA GLN A 34 23.80 -7.49 -19.37
C GLN A 34 23.53 -6.80 -18.03
N LYS A 35 23.50 -5.47 -18.05
CA LYS A 35 23.33 -4.67 -16.84
C LYS A 35 21.93 -4.86 -16.24
N ALA A 36 21.82 -4.77 -14.92
CA ALA A 36 20.56 -4.57 -14.25
C ALA A 36 20.26 -3.06 -14.12
N THR A 37 19.02 -2.68 -14.42
CA THR A 37 18.53 -1.30 -14.30
C THR A 37 17.19 -1.28 -13.56
N LEU A 38 16.74 -0.09 -13.18
CA LEU A 38 15.33 0.15 -12.92
C LEU A 38 14.58 0.41 -14.22
N TYR A 39 13.35 -0.04 -14.32
CA TYR A 39 12.48 0.27 -15.46
C TYR A 39 11.01 0.30 -15.05
N THR A 40 10.18 0.98 -15.83
CA THR A 40 8.72 0.97 -15.63
C THR A 40 8.18 -0.46 -15.74
N ALA A 41 7.04 -0.73 -15.09
CA ALA A 41 6.39 -2.04 -15.19
C ALA A 41 6.16 -2.43 -16.67
N ALA A 42 6.67 -3.59 -17.07
CA ALA A 42 6.51 -4.14 -18.42
C ALA A 42 5.78 -5.50 -18.41
N GLY A 43 5.62 -6.11 -17.24
CA GLY A 43 5.05 -7.46 -17.07
C GLY A 43 5.95 -8.58 -17.60
N SER A 44 7.13 -8.25 -18.13
CA SER A 44 7.96 -9.19 -18.87
C SER A 44 8.88 -10.02 -17.97
N ALA A 45 9.43 -11.10 -18.55
CA ALA A 45 10.42 -11.94 -17.89
C ALA A 45 11.74 -11.20 -17.60
N ASP A 46 12.00 -10.05 -18.24
CA ASP A 46 13.15 -9.18 -17.93
C ASP A 46 13.13 -8.65 -16.49
N GLN A 47 11.95 -8.60 -15.87
CA GLN A 47 11.74 -8.02 -14.55
C GLN A 47 11.43 -9.06 -13.47
N ARG A 48 11.42 -10.35 -13.84
CA ARG A 48 11.14 -11.45 -12.93
C ARG A 48 12.40 -12.24 -12.62
N LEU A 49 12.66 -12.42 -11.32
CA LEU A 49 13.74 -13.27 -10.84
C LEU A 49 13.21 -14.36 -9.90
N LYS A 50 13.65 -15.59 -10.12
CA LYS A 50 13.44 -16.74 -9.25
C LYS A 50 14.40 -16.71 -8.07
N VAL A 51 13.87 -16.82 -6.85
CA VAL A 51 14.67 -16.97 -5.63
C VAL A 51 15.04 -18.44 -5.48
N HIS A 52 16.17 -18.85 -6.04
CA HIS A 52 16.63 -20.24 -6.04
C HIS A 52 17.46 -20.55 -4.80
N LYS A 53 17.12 -21.62 -4.07
CA LYS A 53 17.83 -22.02 -2.86
C LYS A 53 19.15 -22.70 -3.22
N VAL A 54 20.24 -22.26 -2.59
CA VAL A 54 21.55 -22.91 -2.65
C VAL A 54 22.13 -23.10 -1.25
N SER A 55 23.27 -23.78 -1.14
CA SER A 55 23.97 -23.87 0.15
C SER A 55 24.46 -22.48 0.58
N GLY A 56 24.19 -22.09 1.83
CA GLY A 56 24.64 -20.82 2.41
C GLY A 56 23.82 -19.58 2.03
N GLY A 57 22.77 -19.69 1.20
CA GLY A 57 21.95 -18.54 0.80
C GLY A 57 21.02 -18.85 -0.36
N CYS A 58 20.87 -17.89 -1.27
CA CYS A 58 20.11 -18.05 -2.51
C CYS A 58 20.83 -17.45 -3.72
N GLN A 59 20.32 -17.75 -4.90
CA GLN A 59 20.62 -17.05 -6.15
C GLN A 59 19.33 -16.41 -6.67
N LEU A 60 19.47 -15.25 -7.32
CA LEU A 60 18.34 -14.56 -7.96
C LEU A 60 18.43 -14.76 -9.47
N LEU A 61 17.75 -15.79 -9.98
CA LEU A 61 17.89 -16.27 -11.36
C LEU A 61 16.90 -15.58 -12.30
N SER A 62 17.29 -15.22 -13.51
CA SER A 62 16.39 -14.61 -14.49
C SER A 62 15.36 -15.61 -15.01
N ASP A 63 14.10 -15.18 -15.10
CA ASP A 63 13.04 -15.96 -15.76
C ASP A 63 13.21 -16.03 -17.30
N LEU A 64 14.08 -15.20 -17.90
CA LEU A 64 14.44 -15.33 -19.32
C LEU A 64 15.25 -16.61 -19.58
N ASN A 65 16.13 -16.96 -18.64
CA ASN A 65 16.91 -18.20 -18.63
C ASN A 65 17.51 -18.38 -17.23
N ASN A 66 17.09 -19.44 -16.53
CA ASN A 66 17.51 -19.72 -15.16
C ASN A 66 19.01 -20.09 -15.03
N ALA A 67 19.75 -20.25 -16.12
CA ALA A 67 21.20 -20.35 -16.08
C ALA A 67 21.89 -19.03 -15.67
N TYR A 68 21.22 -17.90 -15.86
CA TYR A 68 21.71 -16.56 -15.54
C TYR A 68 21.08 -16.04 -14.25
N GLY A 69 21.85 -15.35 -13.43
CA GLY A 69 21.35 -14.68 -12.22
C GLY A 69 22.02 -13.34 -11.99
N LEU A 70 21.53 -12.60 -10.98
CA LEU A 70 22.19 -11.38 -10.53
C LEU A 70 23.62 -11.68 -10.10
N ASN A 71 24.52 -10.86 -10.60
CA ASN A 71 25.94 -11.01 -10.45
C ASN A 71 26.59 -9.64 -10.24
N ILE A 72 27.87 -9.66 -9.89
CA ILE A 72 28.71 -8.47 -9.77
C ILE A 72 29.73 -8.42 -10.91
N TYR A 73 29.80 -7.27 -11.59
CA TYR A 73 30.88 -6.95 -12.52
C TYR A 73 31.87 -6.00 -11.84
N GLY A 74 32.84 -6.58 -11.15
CA GLY A 74 33.81 -5.89 -10.29
C GLY A 74 33.93 -6.60 -8.93
N THR A 75 34.57 -5.95 -7.96
CA THR A 75 34.84 -6.54 -6.62
C THR A 75 34.68 -5.57 -5.45
N LYS A 76 34.19 -4.34 -5.70
CA LYS A 76 34.11 -3.28 -4.69
C LYS A 76 32.81 -2.48 -4.76
N ALA A 77 32.53 -1.67 -3.75
CA ALA A 77 31.41 -0.73 -3.80
C ALA A 77 31.44 0.13 -5.09
N GLY A 78 30.28 0.33 -5.71
CA GLY A 78 30.14 0.94 -7.03
C GLY A 78 30.27 -0.02 -8.21
N SER A 79 30.53 -1.31 -7.96
CA SER A 79 30.54 -2.32 -9.03
C SER A 79 29.16 -2.49 -9.64
N VAL A 80 29.11 -2.72 -10.95
CA VAL A 80 27.86 -2.85 -11.69
C VAL A 80 27.18 -4.16 -11.29
N CYS A 81 25.87 -4.12 -11.05
CA CYS A 81 25.06 -5.33 -11.01
C CYS A 81 24.71 -5.74 -12.44
N ASP A 82 25.06 -6.96 -12.81
CA ASP A 82 24.81 -7.54 -14.13
C ASP A 82 24.13 -8.91 -14.02
N PHE A 83 23.84 -9.49 -15.18
CA PHE A 83 23.38 -10.86 -15.33
C PHE A 83 24.49 -11.72 -15.94
N TYR A 84 24.83 -12.82 -15.26
CA TYR A 84 25.88 -13.74 -15.70
C TYR A 84 25.51 -15.19 -15.37
N PRO A 85 26.06 -16.19 -16.10
CA PRO A 85 25.84 -17.59 -15.75
C PRO A 85 26.27 -17.90 -14.31
N VAL A 86 25.40 -18.54 -13.53
CA VAL A 86 25.67 -18.85 -12.12
C VAL A 86 26.51 -20.12 -11.93
N SER A 87 26.49 -21.03 -12.92
CA SER A 87 27.27 -22.25 -12.90
C SER A 87 28.77 -21.93 -12.90
N GLY A 88 29.50 -22.45 -11.91
CA GLY A 88 30.92 -22.15 -11.73
C GLY A 88 31.22 -20.72 -11.25
N ASN A 89 30.20 -19.91 -10.97
CA ASN A 89 30.33 -18.51 -10.57
C ASN A 89 29.61 -18.22 -9.23
N PHE A 90 29.63 -19.20 -8.32
CA PHE A 90 28.86 -19.13 -7.08
C PHE A 90 29.28 -17.97 -6.18
N ASN A 91 30.55 -17.60 -6.18
CA ASN A 91 31.05 -16.53 -5.29
C ASN A 91 30.39 -15.18 -5.58
N ASP A 92 30.17 -14.90 -6.86
CA ASP A 92 29.68 -13.60 -7.35
C ASP A 92 28.16 -13.58 -7.54
N ALA A 93 27.48 -14.70 -7.25
CA ALA A 93 26.02 -14.85 -7.36
C ALA A 93 25.34 -15.27 -6.04
N LEU A 94 26.11 -15.48 -4.95
CA LEU A 94 25.55 -15.90 -3.66
C LEU A 94 24.95 -14.70 -2.90
N ILE A 95 23.64 -14.76 -2.70
CA ILE A 95 22.83 -13.71 -2.09
C ILE A 95 22.26 -14.16 -0.74
N ASP A 96 22.18 -13.21 0.19
CA ASP A 96 21.35 -13.28 1.37
C ASP A 96 20.22 -12.24 1.27
N LEU A 97 18.98 -12.67 1.52
CA LEU A 97 17.81 -11.80 1.60
C LEU A 97 17.54 -11.46 3.05
N LEU A 98 18.22 -10.43 3.53
CA LEU A 98 18.13 -10.00 4.92
C LEU A 98 16.76 -9.35 5.18
N THR A 99 15.93 -10.01 5.98
CA THR A 99 14.60 -9.51 6.35
C THR A 99 14.67 -8.16 7.04
N VAL A 100 13.96 -7.18 6.49
CA VAL A 100 13.65 -5.90 7.14
C VAL A 100 12.26 -5.95 7.76
N ASP A 101 11.28 -6.40 6.95
CA ASP A 101 9.89 -6.57 7.37
C ASP A 101 9.27 -7.75 6.61
N ALA A 102 9.08 -8.87 7.32
CA ALA A 102 8.48 -10.08 6.75
C ALA A 102 6.96 -9.97 6.57
N ALA A 103 6.27 -8.99 7.16
CA ALA A 103 4.85 -8.75 6.88
C ALA A 103 4.70 -8.11 5.48
N ASN A 104 5.60 -7.20 5.14
CA ASN A 104 5.54 -6.41 3.91
C ASN A 104 6.47 -6.90 2.77
N ASN A 105 7.14 -8.04 2.95
CA ASN A 105 8.13 -8.57 2.01
C ASN A 105 9.29 -7.60 1.73
N LEU A 106 9.77 -6.91 2.76
CA LEU A 106 10.88 -5.97 2.66
C LEU A 106 12.18 -6.63 3.09
N TYR A 107 13.19 -6.56 2.22
CA TYR A 107 14.48 -7.19 2.41
C TYR A 107 15.61 -6.26 1.95
N ARG A 108 16.80 -6.47 2.51
CA ARG A 108 18.04 -6.00 1.88
C ARG A 108 18.65 -7.16 1.10
N ILE A 109 19.03 -6.91 -0.15
CA ILE A 109 19.66 -7.91 -1.01
C ILE A 109 21.17 -7.77 -0.86
N LYS A 110 21.78 -8.70 -0.11
CA LYS A 110 23.21 -8.70 0.19
C LYS A 110 23.92 -9.73 -0.66
N MET A 111 24.98 -9.32 -1.36
CA MET A 111 25.94 -10.27 -1.93
C MET A 111 26.91 -10.72 -0.87
N ILE A 112 26.85 -12.00 -0.49
CA ILE A 112 27.47 -12.52 0.73
C ILE A 112 28.99 -12.34 0.69
N ASN A 113 29.64 -12.85 -0.38
CA ASN A 113 31.09 -12.93 -0.44
C ASN A 113 31.77 -11.58 -0.67
N HIS A 114 31.03 -10.59 -1.15
CA HIS A 114 31.53 -9.22 -1.35
C HIS A 114 31.13 -8.29 -0.20
N ASN A 115 30.20 -8.70 0.66
CA ASN A 115 29.61 -7.88 1.72
C ASN A 115 29.02 -6.55 1.19
N LEU A 116 28.40 -6.60 0.01
CA LEU A 116 27.79 -5.44 -0.66
C LEU A 116 26.27 -5.61 -0.81
N TYR A 117 25.58 -4.50 -1.04
CA TYR A 117 24.13 -4.41 -1.05
C TYR A 117 23.64 -3.83 -2.37
N LEU A 118 22.62 -4.46 -2.96
CA LEU A 118 22.05 -4.00 -4.21
C LEU A 118 21.39 -2.63 -4.01
N THR A 119 21.84 -1.65 -4.77
CA THR A 119 21.43 -0.25 -4.61
C THR A 119 21.14 0.36 -5.99
N PRO A 120 19.99 1.00 -6.19
CA PRO A 120 19.74 1.79 -7.38
C PRO A 120 20.45 3.15 -7.28
N ALA A 121 21.11 3.56 -8.37
CA ALA A 121 21.81 4.85 -8.44
C ALA A 121 20.85 6.05 -8.29
N SER A 122 19.60 5.91 -8.73
CA SER A 122 18.52 6.88 -8.55
C SER A 122 17.16 6.18 -8.60
N ASN A 123 16.08 6.89 -8.24
CA ASN A 123 14.72 6.38 -8.33
C ASN A 123 14.05 6.80 -9.66
N SER A 124 14.67 6.45 -10.78
CA SER A 124 14.23 6.82 -12.13
C SER A 124 14.27 5.62 -13.07
N SER A 125 13.44 5.62 -14.11
CA SER A 125 13.54 4.64 -15.20
C SER A 125 14.92 4.73 -15.87
N GLY A 126 15.53 3.59 -16.15
CA GLY A 126 16.88 3.48 -16.70
C GLY A 126 18.01 3.64 -15.69
N ALA A 127 17.72 3.89 -14.41
CA ALA A 127 18.76 3.99 -13.38
C ALA A 127 19.55 2.68 -13.28
N ALA A 128 20.88 2.77 -13.23
CA ALA A 128 21.73 1.60 -13.04
C ALA A 128 21.58 1.03 -11.62
N LEU A 129 21.73 -0.29 -11.50
CA LEU A 129 21.89 -0.96 -10.21
C LEU A 129 23.37 -1.25 -9.96
N THR A 130 23.83 -0.92 -8.76
CA THR A 130 25.21 -1.15 -8.31
C THR A 130 25.22 -1.91 -6.99
N TRP A 131 26.35 -2.55 -6.71
CA TRP A 131 26.65 -3.16 -5.43
C TRP A 131 27.38 -2.13 -4.56
N GLU A 132 26.80 -1.74 -3.43
CA GLU A 132 27.31 -0.67 -2.57
C GLU A 132 27.59 -1.15 -1.15
N ASN A 133 28.34 -0.35 -0.39
CA ASN A 133 28.49 -0.58 1.05
C ASN A 133 27.14 -0.51 1.76
N ALA A 134 27.04 -1.18 2.91
CA ALA A 134 25.86 -1.09 3.77
C ALA A 134 25.55 0.37 4.11
N SER A 135 24.28 0.73 4.00
CA SER A 135 23.75 2.01 4.44
C SER A 135 22.48 1.80 5.24
N ASN A 136 22.18 2.73 6.14
CA ASN A 136 20.91 2.75 6.88
C ASN A 136 19.79 3.45 6.08
N ALA A 137 20.02 3.77 4.81
CA ALA A 137 19.06 4.45 3.98
C ALA A 137 18.09 3.47 3.30
N ASP A 138 16.88 3.94 3.01
CA ASP A 138 15.82 3.14 2.41
C ASP A 138 16.09 2.77 0.94
N ASN A 139 17.14 3.33 0.33
CA ASN A 139 17.55 2.99 -1.04
C ASN A 139 18.11 1.57 -1.17
N GLN A 140 18.39 0.87 -0.07
CA GLN A 140 18.82 -0.53 -0.08
C GLN A 140 17.72 -1.51 0.35
N ILE A 141 16.51 -1.00 0.59
CA ILE A 141 15.34 -1.82 0.93
C ILE A 141 14.59 -2.14 -0.36
N TRP A 142 14.34 -3.42 -0.57
CA TRP A 142 13.64 -3.97 -1.73
C TRP A 142 12.39 -4.69 -1.27
N GLN A 143 11.30 -4.43 -1.97
CA GLN A 143 10.07 -5.20 -1.82
C GLN A 143 10.01 -6.28 -2.89
N LEU A 144 9.77 -7.52 -2.46
CA LEU A 144 9.49 -8.64 -3.36
C LEU A 144 7.98 -8.72 -3.61
N CYS A 145 7.59 -8.65 -4.88
CA CYS A 145 6.20 -8.64 -5.31
C CYS A 145 5.92 -9.82 -6.25
N ALA A 146 4.81 -10.52 -6.08
CA ALA A 146 4.39 -11.57 -7.01
C ALA A 146 3.85 -11.01 -8.36
N SER A 147 3.54 -9.71 -8.42
CA SER A 147 3.04 -9.01 -9.61
C SER A 147 3.57 -7.57 -9.69
N GLN A 148 3.61 -6.99 -10.89
CA GLN A 148 3.96 -5.57 -11.14
C GLN A 148 2.74 -4.66 -11.17
N SER A 149 1.86 -4.83 -10.20
CA SER A 149 0.85 -3.81 -9.94
C SER A 149 1.59 -2.51 -9.57
N SER A 150 1.28 -1.42 -10.28
CA SER A 150 1.73 -0.09 -9.89
C SER A 150 1.16 0.24 -8.51
N GLY A 151 1.98 0.10 -7.46
CA GLY A 151 1.54 0.23 -6.07
C GLY A 151 1.14 -1.10 -5.46
N GLY A 152 1.32 -1.23 -4.14
CA GLY A 152 1.12 -2.48 -3.40
C GLY A 152 -0.13 -3.24 -3.84
N GLY A 153 0.07 -4.32 -4.57
CA GLY A 153 -0.99 -5.21 -5.02
C GLY A 153 -0.65 -6.62 -4.59
N SER A 154 -0.96 -6.92 -3.33
CA SER A 154 -1.32 -8.29 -2.98
C SER A 154 -2.45 -8.69 -3.91
N THR A 155 -2.25 -9.82 -4.61
CA THR A 155 -3.35 -10.66 -5.10
C THR A 155 -4.42 -10.72 -4.02
N GLY A 156 -5.67 -10.47 -4.41
CA GLY A 156 -6.90 -10.41 -3.61
C GLY A 156 -6.85 -11.06 -2.22
N GLY A 157 -6.15 -10.40 -1.31
CA GLY A 157 -6.11 -10.76 0.10
C GLY A 157 -7.21 -9.97 0.77
N SER A 158 -8.20 -10.66 1.32
CA SER A 158 -9.12 -10.01 2.25
C SER A 158 -8.30 -9.39 3.37
N THR A 159 -8.48 -8.10 3.61
CA THR A 159 -7.78 -7.36 4.66
C THR A 159 -8.84 -6.64 5.47
N THR A 160 -9.02 -7.03 6.72
CA THR A 160 -10.00 -6.39 7.62
C THR A 160 -9.24 -5.73 8.76
N ILE A 161 -9.49 -4.44 8.96
CA ILE A 161 -9.02 -3.72 10.15
C ILE A 161 -10.07 -3.90 11.25
N THR A 162 -9.64 -4.34 12.44
CA THR A 162 -10.53 -4.40 13.60
C THR A 162 -10.89 -2.99 14.04
N MET A 163 -12.13 -2.58 13.78
CA MET A 163 -12.66 -1.27 14.17
C MET A 163 -13.45 -1.40 15.48
N PRO A 164 -13.04 -0.75 16.58
CA PRO A 164 -13.67 -0.92 17.89
C PRO A 164 -15.11 -0.43 17.98
N VAL A 165 -15.49 0.53 17.13
CA VAL A 165 -16.82 1.13 17.07
C VAL A 165 -17.18 1.42 15.61
N ASN A 166 -18.46 1.66 15.37
CA ASN A 166 -19.04 2.13 14.11
C ASN A 166 -20.19 3.08 14.49
N ALA A 167 -19.88 4.36 14.69
CA ALA A 167 -20.82 5.31 15.28
C ALA A 167 -21.99 5.64 14.33
N ASN A 168 -23.23 5.51 14.82
CA ASN A 168 -24.43 5.89 14.07
C ASN A 168 -24.79 7.37 14.28
N GLN A 169 -24.79 8.17 13.21
CA GLN A 169 -25.30 9.54 13.26
C GLN A 169 -26.82 9.57 13.45
N ASN A 170 -27.56 8.58 12.91
CA ASN A 170 -29.02 8.51 12.91
C ASN A 170 -29.61 7.91 14.20
N TYR A 171 -28.78 7.70 15.24
CA TYR A 171 -29.25 7.29 16.54
C TYR A 171 -30.13 8.40 17.14
N SER A 172 -31.35 8.05 17.56
CA SER A 172 -32.36 8.99 18.07
C SER A 172 -31.96 9.71 19.36
N GLY A 173 -30.96 9.20 20.08
CA GLY A 173 -30.37 9.88 21.24
C GLY A 173 -29.36 10.98 20.89
N ASN A 174 -29.00 11.15 19.62
CA ASN A 174 -28.10 12.21 19.17
C ASN A 174 -28.84 13.56 19.04
N SER A 175 -28.08 14.66 19.05
CA SER A 175 -28.62 15.98 18.71
C SER A 175 -29.12 16.03 17.26
N SER A 176 -30.09 16.91 16.99
CA SER A 176 -30.60 17.12 15.62
C SER A 176 -29.48 17.50 14.64
N TRP A 177 -28.46 18.22 15.09
CA TRP A 177 -27.32 18.55 14.25
C TRP A 177 -26.52 17.30 13.85
N ILE A 178 -26.21 16.41 14.81
CA ILE A 178 -25.50 15.16 14.52
C ILE A 178 -26.31 14.26 13.58
N ILE A 179 -27.63 14.15 13.79
CA ILE A 179 -28.49 13.34 12.91
C ILE A 179 -28.41 13.81 11.46
N ASN A 180 -28.41 15.13 11.23
CA ASN A 180 -28.43 15.70 9.88
C ASN A 180 -27.05 15.90 9.25
N TYR A 181 -26.01 16.15 10.04
CA TYR A 181 -24.69 16.61 9.55
C TYR A 181 -23.49 15.86 10.17
N GLY A 182 -23.73 14.89 11.05
CA GLY A 182 -22.70 14.27 11.90
C GLY A 182 -21.81 13.20 11.24
N CYS A 183 -21.94 12.92 9.95
CA CYS A 183 -21.15 11.87 9.28
C CYS A 183 -19.63 12.00 9.51
N ALA A 184 -19.11 13.23 9.47
CA ALA A 184 -17.69 13.50 9.72
C ALA A 184 -17.29 13.26 11.19
N VAL A 185 -18.17 13.59 12.14
CA VAL A 185 -17.94 13.35 13.58
C VAL A 185 -17.89 11.84 13.85
N CYS A 186 -18.82 11.07 13.28
CA CYS A 186 -18.81 9.61 13.38
C CYS A 186 -17.50 9.00 12.85
N CYS A 187 -17.02 9.47 11.69
CA CYS A 187 -15.71 9.06 11.19
C CYS A 187 -14.57 9.40 12.16
N GLY A 188 -14.63 10.58 12.80
CA GLY A 188 -13.69 10.98 13.84
C GLY A 188 -13.69 10.02 15.04
N VAL A 189 -14.88 9.66 15.54
CA VAL A 189 -15.07 8.71 16.64
C VAL A 189 -14.50 7.34 16.29
N ASP A 190 -14.80 6.81 15.10
CA ASP A 190 -14.33 5.50 14.65
C ASP A 190 -12.81 5.46 14.52
N LEU A 191 -12.22 6.47 13.87
CA LEU A 191 -10.77 6.57 13.65
C LEU A 191 -10.00 6.80 14.96
N ALA A 192 -10.51 7.65 15.86
CA ALA A 192 -9.91 7.86 17.16
C ALA A 192 -9.95 6.59 17.99
N SER A 193 -11.08 5.88 17.94
CA SER A 193 -11.24 4.65 18.71
C SER A 193 -10.26 3.57 18.28
N TRP A 194 -10.07 3.42 16.97
CA TRP A 194 -9.04 2.56 16.40
C TRP A 194 -7.63 3.02 16.81
N LYS A 195 -7.29 4.30 16.60
CA LYS A 195 -5.94 4.82 16.81
C LYS A 195 -5.49 4.75 18.27
N LYS A 196 -6.43 4.96 19.21
CA LYS A 196 -6.17 4.96 20.66
C LYS A 196 -6.46 3.61 21.31
N ASN A 197 -6.93 2.62 20.54
CA ASN A 197 -7.36 1.31 21.03
C ASN A 197 -8.33 1.43 22.23
N LYS A 198 -9.33 2.32 22.09
CA LYS A 198 -10.30 2.67 23.13
C LYS A 198 -11.63 3.00 22.47
N SER A 199 -12.75 2.50 22.99
CA SER A 199 -14.06 2.84 22.43
C SER A 199 -14.48 4.25 22.88
N TYR A 200 -14.62 5.18 21.93
CA TYR A 200 -15.24 6.47 22.15
C TYR A 200 -16.68 6.48 21.62
N THR A 201 -17.44 7.47 22.09
CA THR A 201 -18.80 7.78 21.67
C THR A 201 -18.86 9.18 21.05
N ILE A 202 -19.97 9.52 20.40
CA ILE A 202 -20.20 10.88 19.88
C ILE A 202 -20.18 11.91 21.03
N SER A 203 -20.63 11.54 22.23
CA SER A 203 -20.59 12.42 23.41
C SER A 203 -19.18 12.79 23.84
N ASP A 204 -18.20 11.88 23.69
CA ASP A 204 -16.79 12.19 23.96
C ASP A 204 -16.23 13.25 22.99
N PHE A 205 -16.91 13.45 21.86
CA PHE A 205 -16.54 14.39 20.80
C PHE A 205 -17.26 15.75 20.88
N ALA A 206 -18.10 15.98 21.89
CA ALA A 206 -18.97 17.17 21.99
C ALA A 206 -18.23 18.53 21.91
N ASN A 207 -16.94 18.58 22.28
CA ASN A 207 -16.13 19.80 22.23
C ASN A 207 -15.27 19.93 20.96
N TYR A 208 -15.41 19.03 19.99
CA TYR A 208 -14.56 18.97 18.79
C TYR A 208 -15.32 19.18 17.48
N TYR A 209 -16.56 19.65 17.58
CA TYR A 209 -17.35 20.13 16.47
C TYR A 209 -18.27 21.25 16.95
N ASP A 210 -18.70 22.11 16.03
CA ASP A 210 -19.79 23.04 16.26
C ASP A 210 -20.67 23.16 15.01
N GLU A 211 -21.84 23.80 15.16
CA GLU A 211 -22.80 23.90 14.07
C GLU A 211 -22.37 24.83 12.91
N ALA A 212 -21.47 25.77 13.17
CA ALA A 212 -21.00 26.77 12.22
C ALA A 212 -19.82 26.27 11.37
N ASN A 213 -18.91 25.50 11.97
CA ASN A 213 -17.65 25.08 11.41
C ASN A 213 -17.59 23.56 11.16
N GLY A 214 -18.54 22.79 11.69
CA GLY A 214 -18.55 21.35 11.61
C GLY A 214 -17.46 20.70 12.45
N TYR A 215 -17.05 19.49 12.06
CA TYR A 215 -16.04 18.71 12.78
C TYR A 215 -14.62 19.23 12.53
N TYR A 216 -13.84 19.44 13.60
CA TYR A 216 -12.49 19.99 13.52
C TYR A 216 -11.40 18.98 13.16
N TRP A 217 -11.75 17.70 12.99
CA TRP A 217 -10.79 16.62 12.74
C TRP A 217 -9.77 16.42 13.87
N THR A 218 -10.20 16.71 15.09
CA THR A 218 -9.48 16.50 16.35
C THR A 218 -10.37 15.78 17.34
N GLY A 219 -9.82 15.16 18.37
CA GLY A 219 -10.61 14.47 19.38
C GLY A 219 -9.86 14.27 20.69
N PRO A 220 -10.48 13.52 21.63
CA PRO A 220 -9.89 13.18 22.91
C PRO A 220 -8.50 12.56 22.81
N ASP A 221 -7.74 12.63 23.90
CA ASP A 221 -6.43 11.99 24.03
C ASP A 221 -5.43 12.43 22.94
N ASN A 222 -5.50 13.70 22.53
CA ASN A 222 -4.71 14.31 21.45
C ASN A 222 -4.86 13.57 20.11
N PHE A 223 -6.07 13.09 19.80
CA PHE A 223 -6.36 12.57 18.47
C PHE A 223 -6.46 13.70 17.46
N SER A 224 -5.91 13.49 16.26
CA SER A 224 -6.11 14.36 15.11
C SER A 224 -6.02 13.57 13.81
N CYS A 225 -6.67 14.06 12.76
CA CYS A 225 -6.39 13.62 11.40
C CYS A 225 -5.46 14.62 10.70
N SER A 226 -4.72 14.12 9.71
CA SER A 226 -4.01 14.95 8.75
C SER A 226 -4.97 15.90 8.02
N ASP A 227 -4.39 16.92 7.39
CA ASP A 227 -5.09 17.68 6.37
C ASP A 227 -5.65 16.75 5.28
N ALA A 228 -6.75 17.18 4.68
CA ALA A 228 -7.43 16.42 3.63
C ALA A 228 -6.51 16.29 2.42
N ILE A 229 -6.31 15.05 1.97
CA ILE A 229 -5.61 14.76 0.73
C ILE A 229 -6.63 14.81 -0.40
N SER A 230 -6.48 15.78 -1.30
CA SER A 230 -7.30 15.87 -2.50
C SER A 230 -7.01 14.72 -3.46
N LEU A 231 -8.08 14.12 -3.99
CA LEU A 231 -8.05 13.06 -5.00
C LEU A 231 -8.66 13.54 -6.33
N ALA A 232 -8.97 14.83 -6.46
CA ALA A 232 -9.65 15.40 -7.63
C ALA A 232 -8.89 15.22 -8.96
N SER A 233 -7.56 15.01 -8.92
CA SER A 233 -6.74 14.75 -10.11
C SER A 233 -6.68 13.27 -10.51
N LEU A 234 -7.26 12.37 -9.72
CA LEU A 234 -7.24 10.93 -9.95
C LEU A 234 -8.52 10.48 -10.66
N ASN A 235 -8.39 9.48 -11.53
CA ASN A 235 -9.56 8.78 -12.05
C ASN A 235 -10.12 7.78 -11.00
N GLU A 236 -11.32 7.26 -11.25
CA GLU A 236 -12.01 6.34 -10.35
C GLU A 236 -11.13 5.15 -9.89
N ALA A 237 -10.48 4.46 -10.83
CA ALA A 237 -9.61 3.32 -10.51
C ALA A 237 -8.40 3.73 -9.65
N GLN A 238 -7.80 4.89 -9.92
CA GLN A 238 -6.70 5.44 -9.13
C GLN A 238 -7.14 5.85 -7.73
N THR A 239 -8.32 6.45 -7.59
CA THR A 239 -8.92 6.80 -6.30
C THR A 239 -9.19 5.55 -5.48
N ILE A 240 -9.79 4.52 -6.08
CA ILE A 240 -10.04 3.22 -5.46
C ILE A 240 -8.73 2.61 -4.97
N GLU A 241 -7.70 2.54 -5.82
CA GLU A 241 -6.42 1.95 -5.42
C GLU A 241 -5.70 2.79 -4.35
N LYS A 242 -5.85 4.12 -4.37
CA LYS A 242 -5.34 4.99 -3.30
C LYS A 242 -5.98 4.64 -1.95
N ILE A 243 -7.30 4.48 -1.89
CA ILE A 243 -8.00 4.07 -0.67
C ILE A 243 -7.56 2.65 -0.25
N ARG A 244 -7.54 1.70 -1.18
CA ARG A 244 -7.06 0.32 -0.94
C ARG A 244 -5.66 0.31 -0.37
N SER A 245 -4.77 1.17 -0.85
CA SER A 245 -3.39 1.23 -0.38
C SER A 245 -3.29 1.53 1.12
N TYR A 246 -4.18 2.36 1.69
CA TYR A 246 -4.20 2.61 3.13
C TYR A 246 -4.73 1.40 3.90
N VAL A 247 -5.85 0.82 3.44
CA VAL A 247 -6.45 -0.34 4.11
C VAL A 247 -5.51 -1.56 4.08
N LYS A 248 -4.79 -1.79 2.97
CA LYS A 248 -3.72 -2.81 2.86
C LYS A 248 -2.61 -2.62 3.88
N ASN A 249 -2.31 -1.38 4.25
CA ASN A 249 -1.31 -1.04 5.27
C ASN A 249 -1.91 -0.99 6.68
N HIS A 250 -3.11 -1.56 6.89
CA HIS A 250 -3.84 -1.54 8.15
C HIS A 250 -4.14 -0.14 8.69
N ILE A 251 -4.33 0.84 7.80
CA ILE A 251 -4.71 2.21 8.14
C ILE A 251 -6.13 2.46 7.64
N PRO A 252 -7.13 2.62 8.53
CA PRO A 252 -8.46 3.03 8.11
C PRO A 252 -8.44 4.50 7.73
N VAL A 253 -9.24 4.87 6.72
CA VAL A 253 -9.27 6.24 6.20
C VAL A 253 -10.70 6.76 6.10
N ALA A 254 -10.91 8.02 6.48
CA ALA A 254 -12.16 8.71 6.25
C ALA A 254 -12.21 9.17 4.78
N CYS A 255 -13.25 8.77 4.07
CA CYS A 255 -13.49 9.08 2.67
C CYS A 255 -14.64 10.07 2.57
N HIS A 256 -14.44 11.13 1.79
CA HIS A 256 -15.49 12.09 1.47
C HIS A 256 -16.05 11.79 0.09
N ALA A 257 -17.31 11.34 0.03
CA ALA A 257 -18.01 11.14 -1.21
C ALA A 257 -18.92 12.33 -1.53
N VAL A 258 -18.97 12.69 -2.82
CA VAL A 258 -19.73 13.84 -3.32
C VAL A 258 -20.83 13.40 -4.28
N GLY A 259 -21.94 14.12 -4.26
CA GLY A 259 -23.07 13.95 -5.18
C GLY A 259 -23.37 15.24 -5.93
N SER A 260 -24.44 15.23 -6.71
CA SER A 260 -24.91 16.44 -7.38
C SER A 260 -25.35 17.51 -6.38
N GLY A 261 -25.03 18.77 -6.66
CA GLY A 261 -25.36 19.91 -5.79
C GLY A 261 -24.49 19.95 -4.54
N SER A 262 -25.11 20.13 -3.37
CA SER A 262 -24.43 20.19 -2.07
C SER A 262 -24.37 18.84 -1.34
N ARG A 263 -24.75 17.74 -2.01
CA ARG A 263 -24.79 16.41 -1.39
C ARG A 263 -23.38 15.90 -1.14
N GLN A 264 -23.12 15.52 0.10
CA GLN A 264 -21.84 14.98 0.54
C GLN A 264 -22.06 13.97 1.67
N HIS A 265 -21.13 13.04 1.83
CA HIS A 265 -21.17 12.03 2.88
C HIS A 265 -19.75 11.62 3.28
N TRP A 266 -19.56 11.31 4.56
CA TRP A 266 -18.31 10.77 5.07
C TRP A 266 -18.52 9.35 5.59
N PHE A 267 -17.57 8.46 5.30
CA PHE A 267 -17.53 7.08 5.81
C PHE A 267 -16.09 6.60 5.94
N VAL A 268 -15.85 5.56 6.75
CA VAL A 268 -14.49 5.03 7.00
C VAL A 268 -14.25 3.74 6.23
N ALA A 269 -13.30 3.72 5.31
CA ALA A 269 -12.85 2.49 4.67
C ALA A 269 -11.99 1.67 5.63
N TYR A 270 -12.36 0.40 5.85
CA TYR A 270 -11.70 -0.46 6.86
C TYR A 270 -11.45 -1.89 6.40
N GLU A 271 -12.10 -2.37 5.33
CA GLU A 271 -11.98 -3.75 4.87
C GLU A 271 -11.87 -3.83 3.35
N LEU A 272 -11.01 -4.74 2.89
CA LEU A 272 -10.91 -5.19 1.51
C LEU A 272 -11.45 -6.61 1.42
N THR A 273 -12.38 -6.87 0.50
CA THR A 273 -13.04 -8.18 0.35
C THR A 273 -12.27 -9.18 -0.50
N GLY A 274 -11.14 -8.76 -1.09
CA GLY A 274 -10.34 -9.57 -2.01
C GLY A 274 -10.63 -9.30 -3.50
N GLU A 275 -11.74 -8.65 -3.83
CA GLU A 275 -11.96 -8.10 -5.18
C GLU A 275 -10.94 -7.00 -5.48
N SER A 276 -10.66 -6.73 -6.76
CA SER A 276 -9.65 -5.74 -7.19
C SER A 276 -10.06 -4.96 -8.43
N GLY A 277 -11.37 -4.78 -8.64
CA GLY A 277 -11.87 -4.06 -9.80
C GLY A 277 -11.67 -2.55 -9.67
N GLY A 278 -11.59 -1.89 -10.83
CA GLY A 278 -11.31 -0.45 -10.95
C GLY A 278 -12.55 0.43 -10.92
N THR A 279 -13.72 -0.10 -10.55
CA THR A 279 -14.97 0.66 -10.44
C THR A 279 -15.55 0.56 -9.04
N TRP A 280 -16.39 1.51 -8.61
CA TRP A 280 -17.01 1.48 -7.28
C TRP A 280 -17.79 0.19 -7.01
N ALA A 281 -18.41 -0.39 -8.03
CA ALA A 281 -19.15 -1.66 -7.95
C ALA A 281 -18.24 -2.89 -7.74
N THR A 282 -16.97 -2.79 -8.12
CA THR A 282 -16.00 -3.90 -8.08
C THR A 282 -14.78 -3.57 -7.21
N ALA A 283 -14.85 -2.47 -6.47
CA ALA A 283 -13.74 -1.91 -5.70
C ALA A 283 -13.27 -2.84 -4.57
N GLY A 284 -14.14 -3.75 -4.13
CA GLY A 284 -13.87 -4.66 -3.02
C GLY A 284 -13.58 -3.94 -1.71
N ILE A 285 -14.18 -2.77 -1.46
CA ILE A 285 -13.99 -1.98 -0.23
C ILE A 285 -15.28 -2.01 0.59
N LYS A 286 -15.19 -2.38 1.86
CA LYS A 286 -16.24 -2.14 2.85
C LYS A 286 -15.90 -0.95 3.74
N VAL A 287 -16.96 -0.26 4.14
CA VAL A 287 -16.89 0.97 4.92
C VAL A 287 -17.75 0.87 6.17
N LEU A 288 -17.35 1.60 7.21
CA LEU A 288 -18.22 1.99 8.31
C LEU A 288 -19.02 3.20 7.83
N ASP A 289 -20.31 2.98 7.60
CA ASP A 289 -21.23 4.02 7.17
C ASP A 289 -21.98 4.55 8.40
N PRO A 290 -21.85 5.85 8.72
CA PRO A 290 -22.54 6.47 9.86
C PRO A 290 -24.06 6.43 9.81
N TYR A 291 -24.67 6.04 8.68
CA TYR A 291 -26.12 5.91 8.57
C TYR A 291 -26.61 4.50 8.89
N ASN A 292 -27.64 4.38 9.73
CA ASN A 292 -28.45 3.17 9.93
C ASN A 292 -29.95 3.52 9.96
N SER A 293 -30.79 2.74 9.28
CA SER A 293 -32.24 2.97 9.23
C SER A 293 -32.94 2.68 10.58
N ASN A 294 -32.31 1.90 11.45
CA ASN A 294 -32.77 1.70 12.82
C ASN A 294 -32.27 2.83 13.72
N SER A 295 -33.13 3.82 14.00
CA SER A 295 -32.81 4.94 14.88
C SER A 295 -32.66 4.58 16.37
N GLY A 296 -32.95 3.34 16.77
CA GLY A 296 -32.64 2.82 18.11
C GLY A 296 -31.22 2.27 18.25
N SER A 297 -30.49 2.09 17.13
CA SER A 297 -29.13 1.55 17.13
C SER A 297 -28.11 2.65 17.36
N THR A 298 -27.14 2.42 18.24
CA THR A 298 -25.93 3.26 18.34
C THR A 298 -24.87 2.89 17.29
N GLU A 299 -25.04 1.74 16.62
CA GLU A 299 -24.13 1.24 15.58
C GLU A 299 -24.62 1.58 14.17
N GLY A 300 -23.72 2.12 13.34
CA GLY A 300 -23.92 2.40 11.93
C GLY A 300 -24.03 1.12 11.08
N ARG A 301 -23.75 1.22 9.78
CA ARG A 301 -23.77 0.07 8.86
C ARG A 301 -22.36 -0.33 8.45
N ARG A 302 -22.18 -1.61 8.13
CA ARG A 302 -20.96 -2.16 7.52
C ARG A 302 -21.31 -2.65 6.13
N VAL A 303 -21.07 -1.81 5.14
CA VAL A 303 -21.58 -1.99 3.77
C VAL A 303 -20.48 -1.78 2.75
N THR A 304 -20.74 -2.13 1.49
CA THR A 304 -19.81 -1.78 0.42
C THR A 304 -19.73 -0.27 0.26
N ILE A 305 -18.59 0.23 -0.24
CA ILE A 305 -18.41 1.65 -0.54
C ILE A 305 -19.49 2.17 -1.49
N LEU A 306 -19.89 1.36 -2.49
CA LEU A 306 -20.94 1.72 -3.43
C LEU A 306 -22.30 1.87 -2.74
N GLU A 307 -22.67 0.93 -1.86
CA GLU A 307 -23.94 0.99 -1.14
C GLU A 307 -24.04 2.21 -0.21
N ALA A 308 -22.95 2.55 0.48
CA ALA A 308 -22.87 3.79 1.27
C ALA A 308 -23.10 5.02 0.39
N MET A 309 -22.43 5.09 -0.78
CA MET A 309 -22.59 6.20 -1.71
C MET A 309 -24.00 6.30 -2.29
N GLN A 310 -24.61 5.16 -2.64
CA GLN A 310 -25.96 5.11 -3.20
C GLN A 310 -27.01 5.53 -2.17
N THR A 311 -26.88 5.07 -0.92
CA THR A 311 -27.83 5.41 0.15
C THR A 311 -27.85 6.92 0.43
N SER A 312 -26.67 7.55 0.41
CA SER A 312 -26.53 8.99 0.65
C SER A 312 -26.62 9.84 -0.63
N HIS A 313 -26.88 9.21 -1.78
CA HIS A 313 -26.96 9.86 -3.09
C HIS A 313 -25.72 10.68 -3.47
N VAL A 314 -24.52 10.16 -3.15
CA VAL A 314 -23.21 10.76 -3.41
C VAL A 314 -22.41 9.94 -4.43
N THR A 315 -23.00 9.79 -5.61
CA THR A 315 -22.52 8.83 -6.63
C THR A 315 -21.45 9.38 -7.58
N LEU A 316 -20.92 10.60 -7.35
CA LEU A 316 -19.82 11.15 -8.16
C LEU A 316 -18.45 10.62 -7.69
N GLY A 317 -18.41 9.86 -6.59
CA GLY A 317 -17.21 9.21 -6.07
C GLY A 317 -16.56 9.99 -4.93
N VAL A 318 -15.38 9.54 -4.53
CA VAL A 318 -14.60 10.10 -3.42
C VAL A 318 -13.63 11.18 -3.94
N ASP A 319 -13.73 12.40 -3.43
CA ASP A 319 -12.91 13.53 -3.89
C ASP A 319 -11.71 13.85 -2.97
N ARG A 320 -11.75 13.38 -1.71
CA ARG A 320 -10.67 13.57 -0.73
C ARG A 320 -10.75 12.52 0.38
N ILE A 321 -9.63 12.32 1.05
CA ILE A 321 -9.50 11.44 2.21
C ILE A 321 -8.81 12.15 3.37
N ARG A 322 -9.04 11.66 4.59
CA ARG A 322 -8.29 12.05 5.79
C ARG A 322 -7.76 10.84 6.53
N ILE A 323 -6.55 10.99 7.08
CA ILE A 323 -5.78 9.91 7.70
C ILE A 323 -5.59 10.25 9.18
N PRO A 324 -5.82 9.32 10.12
CA PRO A 324 -5.48 9.53 11.53
C PRO A 324 -3.96 9.64 11.74
N ASN A 325 -3.51 10.73 12.39
CA ASN A 325 -2.09 10.96 12.75
C ASN A 325 -1.64 10.06 13.90
#